data_AF-A0A1H4CHF9-F1
#
_entry.id   AF-A0A1H4CHF9-F1
#
_cell.length_a   1.000
_cell.length_b   1.000
_cell.length_c   1.000
_cell.angle_alpha   90.00
_cell.angle_beta   90.00
_cell.angle_gamma   90.00
#
_symmetry.space_group_name_H-M   'P 1'
#
loop_
_entity.id
_entity.type
_entity.pdbx_description
1 polymer ?
#
loop_
_entity_poly.entity_id
_entity_poly.type
_entity_poly.pdbx_seq_one_letter_code
_entity_poly.pdbx_strand_id
1 'polypeptide(L)'
;MKARSRLCIELGKMKPGWDDWCAVHDVTPAEGVRQLILDAITADEPEHRAEGTGVMRWTPAGEHRERIEIRLTVSELRAVGQRAAASGFTTNRWVVALIRAQLTRVPQFGEQEMALLAASSHVLATISRSLGSVIRELERDGMAVVADDGHLLTGLKAQIDVHLRAVSELVRANIDRWSR
;
A
#
# COMPACT_ATOMS: atom_id res chain seq x y z
N MET A 1 -6.88 36.52 -15.23
CA MET A 1 -5.91 36.85 -14.16
C MET A 1 -6.48 36.35 -12.83
N LYS A 2 -5.89 35.32 -12.20
CA LYS A 2 -6.29 34.90 -10.83
C LYS A 2 -5.84 35.98 -9.84
N ALA A 3 -6.76 36.46 -9.01
CA ALA A 3 -6.44 37.44 -7.96
C ALA A 3 -5.42 36.84 -6.98
N ARG A 4 -4.31 37.54 -6.75
CA ARG A 4 -3.33 37.14 -5.72
C ARG A 4 -3.84 37.60 -4.35
N SER A 5 -4.35 36.67 -3.56
CA SER A 5 -4.65 36.91 -2.16
C SER A 5 -3.33 36.93 -1.37
N ARG A 6 -3.09 37.99 -0.60
CA ARG A 6 -1.87 38.17 0.21
C ARG A 6 -2.23 38.17 1.68
N LEU A 7 -1.44 37.47 2.49
CA LEU A 7 -1.52 37.47 3.95
C LEU A 7 -0.24 38.09 4.49
N CYS A 8 -0.36 39.17 5.26
CA CYS A 8 0.76 39.82 5.95
C CYS A 8 0.65 39.50 7.43
N ILE A 9 1.74 39.00 8.04
CA ILE A 9 1.75 38.54 9.42
C ILE A 9 2.93 39.20 10.14
N GLU A 10 2.67 39.82 11.29
CA GLU A 10 3.70 40.37 12.15
C GLU A 10 4.16 39.32 13.17
N LEU A 11 5.39 38.83 13.02
CA LEU A 11 5.95 37.78 13.88
C LEU A 11 6.67 38.32 15.13
N GLY A 12 6.93 39.63 15.20
CA GLY A 12 7.57 40.28 16.35
C GLY A 12 8.82 39.53 16.85
N LYS A 13 8.84 39.21 18.15
CA LYS A 13 9.94 38.51 18.83
C LYS A 13 10.13 37.05 18.41
N MET A 14 9.16 36.46 17.70
CA MET A 14 9.23 35.07 17.24
C MET A 14 9.95 34.93 15.89
N LYS A 15 10.20 36.05 15.19
CA LYS A 15 10.85 36.05 13.88
C LYS A 15 12.21 35.34 13.86
N PRO A 16 13.13 35.55 14.83
CA PRO A 16 14.44 34.88 14.80
C PRO A 16 14.31 33.35 14.90
N GLY A 17 13.50 32.84 15.84
CA GLY A 17 13.29 31.40 15.98
C GLY A 17 12.57 30.78 14.78
N TRP A 18 11.71 31.55 14.11
CA TRP A 18 11.08 31.12 12.86
C TRP A 18 12.08 31.04 11.69
N ASP A 19 12.95 32.03 11.56
CA ASP A 19 13.97 32.06 10.52
C ASP A 19 14.99 30.90 10.71
N ASP A 20 15.36 30.59 11.96
CA ASP A 20 16.22 29.44 12.31
C ASP A 20 15.56 28.11 11.94
N TRP A 21 14.26 27.95 12.25
CA TRP A 21 13.50 26.75 11.87
C TRP A 21 13.44 26.59 10.35
N CYS A 22 13.21 27.67 9.62
CA CYS A 22 13.18 27.65 8.16
C CYS A 22 14.54 27.28 7.55
N ALA A 23 15.64 27.76 8.14
CA ALA A 23 16.99 27.44 7.70
C ALA A 23 17.34 25.95 7.90
N VAL A 24 16.90 25.34 9.01
CA VAL A 24 17.07 23.89 9.25
C VAL A 24 16.28 23.05 8.25
N HIS A 25 15.14 23.55 7.77
CA HIS A 25 14.25 22.83 6.87
C HIS A 25 14.43 23.21 5.38
N ASP A 26 15.46 24.01 5.05
CA ASP A 26 15.79 24.47 3.69
C ASP A 26 14.61 25.14 2.94
N VAL A 27 13.76 25.86 3.69
CA VAL A 27 12.60 26.56 3.14
C VAL A 27 12.70 28.06 3.37
N THR A 28 12.12 28.86 2.46
CA THR A 28 12.01 30.31 2.69
C THR A 28 10.95 30.60 3.76
N PRO A 29 11.03 31.72 4.52
CA PRO A 29 10.04 32.03 5.54
C PRO A 29 8.60 32.09 5.02
N ALA A 30 8.40 32.55 3.77
CA ALA A 30 7.09 32.59 3.12
C ALA A 30 6.61 31.21 2.64
N GLU A 31 7.53 30.27 2.40
CA GLU A 31 7.20 28.88 2.07
C GLU A 31 6.87 28.09 3.32
N GLY A 32 7.66 28.24 4.40
CA GLY A 32 7.36 27.64 5.69
C GLY A 32 6.00 28.06 6.24
N VAL A 33 5.63 29.35 6.10
CA VAL A 33 4.31 29.83 6.54
C VAL A 33 3.20 29.22 5.68
N ARG A 34 3.43 29.05 4.37
CA ARG A 34 2.47 28.38 3.50
C ARG A 34 2.30 26.92 3.86
N GLN A 35 3.37 26.20 4.18
CA GLN A 35 3.32 24.82 4.65
C GLN A 35 2.59 24.72 5.99
N LEU A 36 2.91 25.58 6.96
CA LEU A 36 2.27 25.58 8.27
C LEU A 36 0.77 25.90 8.20
N ILE A 37 0.37 26.84 7.33
CA ILE A 37 -1.04 27.12 7.06
C ILE A 37 -1.71 25.92 6.37
N LEU A 38 -1.02 25.27 5.43
CA LEU A 38 -1.54 24.08 4.76
C LEU A 38 -1.78 22.94 5.77
N ASP A 39 -0.82 22.70 6.64
CA ASP A 39 -0.86 21.69 7.71
C ASP A 39 -1.99 22.01 8.71
N ALA A 40 -2.14 23.27 9.11
CA ALA A 40 -3.20 23.70 10.00
C ALA A 40 -4.61 23.54 9.38
N ILE A 41 -4.77 23.83 8.09
CA ILE A 41 -6.03 23.62 7.37
C ILE A 41 -6.35 22.13 7.22
N THR A 42 -5.33 21.29 7.04
CA THR A 42 -5.53 19.84 6.92
C THR A 42 -5.76 19.15 8.26
N ALA A 43 -5.20 19.66 9.35
CA ALA A 43 -5.33 19.09 10.69
C ALA A 43 -6.75 19.15 11.29
N ASP A 44 -7.64 20.03 10.79
CA ASP A 44 -9.00 20.21 11.31
C ASP A 44 -10.02 19.20 10.72
N GLU A 45 -9.58 18.31 9.83
CA GLU A 45 -10.38 17.19 9.33
C GLU A 45 -10.07 15.90 10.15
N PRO A 46 -11.09 15.19 10.67
CA PRO A 46 -10.98 14.18 11.73
C PRO A 46 -10.31 12.84 11.32
N GLU A 47 -9.49 12.82 10.27
CA GLU A 47 -8.83 11.62 9.75
C GLU A 47 -7.28 11.62 9.89
N HIS A 48 -6.69 12.61 10.55
CA HIS A 48 -5.22 12.78 10.64
C HIS A 48 -4.48 11.88 11.65
N ARG A 49 -4.82 10.58 11.70
CA ARG A 49 -3.96 9.57 12.36
C ARG A 49 -3.53 8.47 11.39
N ALA A 50 -3.02 8.84 10.21
CA ALA A 50 -1.99 8.10 9.45
C ALA A 50 -1.65 8.87 8.16
N GLU A 51 -0.47 9.52 8.16
CA GLU A 51 0.42 9.69 7.01
C GLU A 51 -0.19 9.74 5.59
N GLY A 52 -0.46 10.96 5.12
CA GLY A 52 -0.02 11.43 3.80
C GLY A 52 -0.54 10.73 2.53
N THR A 53 -1.40 11.49 1.85
CA THR A 53 -1.77 11.45 0.42
C THR A 53 -2.79 10.38 0.02
N GLY A 54 -3.95 10.87 -0.46
CA GLY A 54 -5.07 10.05 -0.89
C GLY A 54 -4.61 8.86 -1.70
N VAL A 55 -4.85 7.66 -1.16
CA VAL A 55 -4.62 6.40 -1.86
C VAL A 55 -5.32 6.53 -3.22
N MET A 56 -4.53 6.61 -4.29
CA MET A 56 -5.09 6.65 -5.63
C MET A 56 -5.84 5.34 -5.82
N ARG A 57 -7.18 5.39 -5.74
CA ARG A 57 -8.02 4.22 -5.95
C ARG A 57 -8.00 3.95 -7.44
N TRP A 58 -7.14 2.99 -7.84
CA TRP A 58 -6.91 2.66 -9.24
C TRP A 58 -8.22 2.42 -10.00
N THR A 59 -8.47 3.23 -11.02
CA THR A 59 -9.60 3.12 -11.95
C THR A 59 -9.26 2.12 -13.09
N PRO A 60 -10.27 1.50 -13.72
CA PRO A 60 -10.13 0.20 -14.37
C PRO A 60 -9.36 0.24 -15.70
N ALA A 61 -9.00 -0.97 -16.14
CA ALA A 61 -8.17 -1.24 -17.30
C ALA A 61 -8.71 -0.60 -18.60
N GLY A 62 -7.94 0.33 -19.18
CA GLY A 62 -8.30 1.04 -20.43
C GLY A 62 -7.80 2.48 -20.50
N GLU A 63 -7.28 3.02 -19.38
CA GLU A 63 -6.68 4.34 -19.35
C GLU A 63 -5.40 4.41 -20.20
N HIS A 64 -5.23 5.53 -20.92
CA HIS A 64 -4.08 5.79 -21.76
C HIS A 64 -2.80 5.86 -20.91
N ARG A 65 -1.74 5.19 -21.36
CA ARG A 65 -0.43 5.21 -20.68
C ARG A 65 0.46 6.28 -21.29
N GLU A 66 0.78 7.29 -20.49
CA GLU A 66 1.74 8.31 -20.86
C GLU A 66 3.18 7.82 -20.64
N ARG A 67 4.08 8.20 -21.56
CA ARG A 67 5.50 7.84 -21.47
C ARG A 67 6.25 8.86 -20.62
N ILE A 68 6.98 8.37 -19.63
CA ILE A 68 7.93 9.15 -18.84
C ILE A 68 9.35 8.71 -19.23
N GLU A 69 10.19 9.65 -19.63
CA GLU A 69 11.61 9.39 -19.90
C GLU A 69 12.46 9.73 -18.67
N ILE A 70 13.18 8.73 -18.16
CA ILE A 70 14.02 8.87 -16.97
C ILE A 70 15.47 8.64 -17.38
N ARG A 71 16.34 9.61 -17.07
CA ARG A 71 17.79 9.48 -17.29
C ARG A 71 18.43 8.95 -16.01
N LEU A 72 19.17 7.87 -16.15
CA LEU A 72 19.94 7.24 -15.07
C LEU A 72 21.39 7.12 -15.50
N THR A 73 22.31 7.23 -14.55
CA THR A 73 23.70 6.82 -14.75
C THR A 73 23.78 5.32 -15.02
N VAL A 74 24.90 4.88 -15.62
CA VAL A 74 25.14 3.45 -15.89
C VAL A 74 25.12 2.61 -14.61
N SER A 75 25.64 3.15 -13.50
CA SER A 75 25.61 2.51 -12.19
C SER A 75 24.20 2.36 -11.64
N GLU A 76 23.38 3.39 -11.74
CA GLU A 76 21.98 3.35 -11.28
C GLU A 76 21.17 2.36 -12.11
N LEU A 77 21.30 2.40 -13.45
CA LEU A 77 20.58 1.47 -14.32
C LEU A 77 20.93 0.01 -14.02
N ARG A 78 22.21 -0.28 -13.74
CA ARG A 78 22.65 -1.62 -13.33
C ARG A 78 22.02 -2.04 -12.00
N ALA A 79 22.01 -1.15 -11.00
CA ALA A 79 21.41 -1.42 -9.70
C ALA A 79 19.89 -1.64 -9.80
N VAL A 80 19.20 -0.87 -10.64
CA VAL A 80 17.77 -1.06 -10.94
C VAL A 80 17.54 -2.42 -11.60
N GLY A 81 18.38 -2.82 -12.56
CA GLY A 81 18.29 -4.15 -13.19
C GLY A 81 18.44 -5.30 -12.20
N GLN A 82 19.41 -5.21 -11.28
CA GLN A 82 19.61 -6.23 -10.24
C GLN A 82 18.42 -6.32 -9.29
N ARG A 83 17.89 -5.17 -8.83
CA ARG A 83 16.69 -5.13 -7.97
C ARG A 83 15.46 -5.67 -8.67
N ALA A 84 15.25 -5.30 -9.94
CA ALA A 84 14.15 -5.80 -10.73
C ALA A 84 14.20 -7.32 -10.86
N ALA A 85 15.36 -7.88 -11.21
CA ALA A 85 15.55 -9.32 -11.32
C ALA A 85 15.31 -10.05 -10.00
N ALA A 86 15.86 -9.53 -8.89
CA ALA A 86 15.66 -10.10 -7.56
C ALA A 86 14.19 -10.10 -7.13
N SER A 87 13.42 -9.11 -7.58
CA SER A 87 11.97 -9.02 -7.32
C SER A 87 11.11 -9.69 -8.41
N GLY A 88 11.69 -10.42 -9.38
CA GLY A 88 10.93 -11.12 -10.42
C GLY A 88 10.24 -10.19 -11.44
N PHE A 89 10.85 -9.04 -11.75
CA PHE A 89 10.39 -8.06 -12.72
C PHE A 89 11.44 -7.77 -13.80
N THR A 90 10.99 -7.26 -14.96
CA THR A 90 11.87 -6.52 -15.88
C THR A 90 12.14 -5.11 -15.32
N THR A 91 13.25 -4.48 -15.70
CA THR A 91 13.63 -3.13 -15.22
C THR A 91 12.50 -2.10 -15.34
N ASN A 92 11.89 -1.97 -16.53
CA ASN A 92 10.78 -1.04 -16.74
C ASN A 92 9.55 -1.37 -15.87
N ARG A 93 9.21 -2.66 -15.77
CA ARG A 93 8.06 -3.11 -14.98
C ARG A 93 8.27 -2.90 -13.49
N TRP A 94 9.50 -3.06 -13.01
CA TRP A 94 9.88 -2.77 -11.63
C TRP A 94 9.74 -1.28 -11.29
N VAL A 95 10.19 -0.38 -12.19
CA VAL A 95 10.01 1.07 -11.98
C VAL A 95 8.53 1.45 -11.93
N VAL A 96 7.72 0.92 -12.87
CA VAL A 96 6.26 1.14 -12.85
C VAL A 96 5.63 0.57 -11.58
N ALA A 97 6.05 -0.62 -11.14
CA ALA A 97 5.58 -1.24 -9.92
C ALA A 97 5.92 -0.40 -8.68
N LEU A 98 7.13 0.16 -8.60
CA LEU A 98 7.57 1.04 -7.52
C LEU A 98 6.70 2.29 -7.44
N ILE A 99 6.48 2.97 -8.58
CA ILE A 99 5.61 4.16 -8.65
C ILE A 99 4.20 3.81 -8.19
N ARG A 100 3.63 2.70 -8.69
CA ARG A 100 2.28 2.25 -8.30
C ARG A 100 2.19 1.88 -6.83
N ALA A 101 3.20 1.22 -6.27
CA ALA A 101 3.22 0.86 -4.85
C ALA A 101 3.19 2.11 -3.97
N GLN A 102 3.93 3.16 -4.36
CA GLN A 102 3.92 4.44 -3.64
C GLN A 102 2.59 5.19 -3.78
N LEU A 103 2.00 5.23 -4.98
CA LEU A 103 0.75 5.94 -5.22
C LEU A 103 -0.50 5.24 -4.66
N THR A 104 -0.52 3.90 -4.71
CA THR A 104 -1.70 3.12 -4.31
C THR A 104 -1.58 2.51 -2.92
N ARG A 105 -0.38 2.51 -2.33
CA ARG A 105 -0.07 1.78 -1.08
C ARG A 105 -0.43 0.29 -1.12
N VAL A 106 -0.62 -0.27 -2.33
CA VAL A 106 -0.91 -1.68 -2.55
C VAL A 106 0.38 -2.40 -2.99
N PRO A 107 0.71 -3.56 -2.38
CA PRO A 107 1.84 -4.38 -2.81
C PRO A 107 1.80 -4.72 -4.31
N GLN A 108 2.94 -4.55 -4.97
CA GLN A 108 3.14 -5.03 -6.34
C GLN A 108 4.05 -6.26 -6.28
N PHE A 109 3.60 -7.37 -6.85
CA PHE A 109 4.34 -8.62 -6.83
C PHE A 109 4.99 -8.87 -8.19
N GLY A 110 6.14 -9.53 -8.19
CA GLY A 110 6.77 -10.08 -9.39
C GLY A 110 6.22 -11.45 -9.77
N GLU A 111 6.69 -12.01 -10.88
CA GLU A 111 6.25 -13.32 -11.37
C GLU A 111 6.46 -14.44 -10.34
N GLN A 112 7.66 -14.50 -9.78
CA GLN A 112 8.02 -15.51 -8.78
C GLN A 112 7.20 -15.36 -7.50
N GLU A 113 7.02 -14.13 -7.01
CA GLU A 113 6.24 -13.86 -5.80
C GLU A 113 4.77 -14.24 -5.98
N MET A 114 4.17 -13.93 -7.13
CA MET A 114 2.81 -14.35 -7.44
C MET A 114 2.66 -15.86 -7.51
N ALA A 115 3.63 -16.57 -8.10
CA ALA A 115 3.60 -18.03 -8.15
C ALA A 115 3.68 -18.66 -6.74
N LEU A 116 4.57 -18.13 -5.89
CA LEU A 116 4.70 -18.57 -4.49
C LEU A 116 3.43 -18.26 -3.68
N LEU A 117 2.85 -17.08 -3.85
CA LEU A 117 1.63 -16.66 -3.16
C LEU A 117 0.43 -17.52 -3.57
N ALA A 118 0.30 -17.84 -4.86
CA ALA A 118 -0.72 -18.73 -5.39
C ALA A 118 -0.56 -20.15 -4.84
N ALA A 119 0.66 -20.69 -4.84
CA ALA A 119 0.94 -22.02 -4.28
C ALA A 119 0.62 -22.10 -2.78
N SER A 120 1.05 -21.12 -2.00
CA SER A 120 0.76 -21.03 -0.56
C SER A 120 -0.75 -20.95 -0.28
N SER A 121 -1.44 -20.09 -1.03
CA SER A 121 -2.90 -19.92 -0.90
C SER A 121 -3.67 -21.18 -1.30
N HIS A 122 -3.17 -21.95 -2.27
CA HIS A 122 -3.76 -23.23 -2.65
C HIS A 122 -3.66 -24.26 -1.51
N VAL A 123 -2.52 -24.32 -0.82
CA VAL A 123 -2.33 -25.19 0.36
C VAL A 123 -3.29 -24.78 1.48
N LEU A 124 -3.37 -23.48 1.81
CA LEU A 124 -4.28 -22.97 2.83
C LEU A 124 -5.76 -23.26 2.50
N ALA A 125 -6.15 -23.14 1.23
CA ALA A 125 -7.51 -23.49 0.79
C ALA A 125 -7.80 -24.98 1.00
N THR A 126 -6.81 -25.84 0.79
CA THR A 126 -6.92 -27.29 1.03
C THR A 126 -7.05 -27.60 2.52
N ILE A 127 -6.31 -26.90 3.38
CA ILE A 127 -6.44 -27.00 4.84
C ILE A 127 -7.84 -26.54 5.28
N SER A 128 -8.33 -25.38 4.80
CA SER A 128 -9.68 -24.88 5.14
C SER A 128 -10.79 -25.87 4.77
N ARG A 129 -10.69 -26.51 3.60
CA ARG A 129 -11.65 -27.55 3.19
C ARG A 129 -11.61 -28.77 4.10
N SER A 130 -10.40 -29.22 4.48
CA SER A 130 -10.20 -30.36 5.36
C SER A 130 -10.76 -30.08 6.76
N LEU A 131 -10.46 -28.90 7.32
CA LEU A 131 -11.06 -28.43 8.58
C LEU A 131 -12.58 -28.42 8.54
N GLY A 132 -13.17 -27.93 7.43
CA GLY A 132 -14.61 -27.95 7.25
C GLY A 132 -15.21 -29.36 7.20
N SER A 133 -14.45 -30.37 6.76
CA SER A 133 -14.90 -31.76 6.83
C SER A 133 -14.89 -32.29 8.25
N VAL A 134 -13.79 -32.06 8.98
CA VAL A 134 -13.63 -32.49 10.39
C VAL A 134 -14.70 -31.88 11.28
N ILE A 135 -14.98 -30.57 11.13
CA ILE A 135 -16.04 -29.88 11.89
C ILE A 135 -17.41 -30.55 11.65
N ARG A 136 -17.75 -30.84 10.39
CA ARG A 136 -19.03 -31.50 10.06
C ARG A 136 -19.13 -32.93 10.58
N GLU A 137 -18.02 -33.65 10.66
CA GLU A 137 -17.97 -35.00 11.21
C GLU A 137 -18.17 -34.98 12.73
N LEU A 138 -17.48 -34.06 13.43
CA LEU A 138 -17.67 -33.82 14.87
C LEU A 138 -19.12 -33.43 15.21
N GLU A 139 -19.74 -32.55 14.42
CA GLU A 139 -21.14 -32.16 14.57
C GLU A 139 -22.11 -33.34 14.38
N ARG A 140 -21.81 -34.26 13.46
CA ARG A 140 -22.65 -35.44 13.16
C ARG A 140 -22.56 -36.52 14.21
N ASP A 141 -21.36 -36.77 14.73
CA ASP A 141 -21.12 -37.88 15.66
C ASP A 141 -21.63 -37.57 17.09
N GLY A 142 -22.19 -36.37 17.31
CA GLY A 142 -22.69 -35.96 18.62
C GLY A 142 -21.61 -35.97 19.70
N MET A 143 -20.34 -36.03 19.27
CA MET A 143 -19.18 -35.99 20.12
C MET A 143 -19.11 -34.59 20.73
N ALA A 144 -19.73 -34.43 21.90
CA ALA A 144 -19.52 -33.33 22.82
C ALA A 144 -18.08 -33.34 23.40
N VAL A 145 -17.09 -33.76 22.59
CA VAL A 145 -15.68 -33.71 22.93
C VAL A 145 -15.27 -32.25 22.74
N VAL A 146 -15.49 -31.53 23.85
CA VAL A 146 -15.11 -30.17 24.16
C VAL A 146 -15.69 -29.16 23.16
N ALA A 147 -16.83 -28.56 23.51
CA ALA A 147 -17.39 -27.42 22.76
C ALA A 147 -16.32 -26.35 22.42
N ASP A 148 -15.32 -26.20 23.29
CA ASP A 148 -14.15 -25.34 23.08
C ASP A 148 -13.33 -25.72 21.83
N ASP A 149 -13.00 -27.00 21.61
CA ASP A 149 -12.20 -27.45 20.47
C ASP A 149 -12.94 -27.25 19.13
N GLY A 150 -14.26 -27.50 19.10
CA GLY A 150 -15.10 -27.23 17.94
C GLY A 150 -15.19 -25.73 17.60
N HIS A 151 -15.28 -24.88 18.62
CA HIS A 151 -15.25 -23.43 18.46
C HIS A 151 -13.87 -22.94 17.97
N LEU A 152 -12.78 -23.50 18.49
CA LEU A 152 -11.41 -23.18 18.06
C LEU A 152 -11.18 -23.56 16.60
N LEU A 153 -11.58 -24.77 16.17
CA LEU A 153 -11.46 -25.21 14.78
C LEU A 153 -12.30 -24.33 13.82
N THR A 154 -13.50 -23.96 14.25
CA THR A 154 -14.37 -23.05 13.49
C THR A 154 -13.76 -21.65 13.37
N GLY A 155 -13.21 -21.13 14.46
CA GLY A 155 -12.50 -19.85 14.49
C GLY A 155 -11.27 -19.84 13.59
N LEU A 156 -10.45 -20.89 13.66
CA LEU A 156 -9.28 -21.06 12.80
C LEU A 156 -9.67 -21.11 11.32
N LYS A 157 -10.70 -21.89 10.98
CA LYS A 157 -11.21 -21.94 9.60
C LYS A 157 -11.67 -20.56 9.13
N ALA A 158 -12.41 -19.82 9.95
CA ALA A 158 -12.87 -18.47 9.60
C ALA A 158 -11.69 -17.51 9.36
N GLN A 159 -10.65 -17.56 10.18
CA GLN A 159 -9.43 -16.76 9.98
C GLN A 159 -8.72 -17.11 8.67
N ILE A 160 -8.58 -18.40 8.35
CA ILE A 160 -7.99 -18.85 7.09
C ILE A 160 -8.82 -18.35 5.90
N ASP A 161 -10.16 -18.42 5.97
CA ASP A 161 -11.03 -17.95 4.89
C ASP A 161 -11.00 -16.41 4.71
N VAL A 162 -10.85 -15.65 5.80
CA VAL A 162 -10.60 -14.20 5.73
C VAL A 162 -9.27 -13.92 5.01
N HIS A 163 -8.21 -14.62 5.41
CA HIS A 163 -6.89 -14.45 4.79
C HIS A 163 -6.91 -14.81 3.29
N LEU A 164 -7.52 -15.94 2.92
CA LEU A 164 -7.63 -16.38 1.52
C LEU A 164 -8.39 -15.38 0.65
N ARG A 165 -9.43 -14.72 1.18
CA ARG A 165 -10.15 -13.66 0.47
C ARG A 165 -9.25 -12.44 0.25
N ALA A 166 -8.57 -11.97 1.30
CA ALA A 166 -7.65 -10.83 1.20
C ALA A 166 -6.53 -11.09 0.18
N VAL A 167 -5.94 -12.29 0.18
CA VAL A 167 -4.91 -12.67 -0.79
C VAL A 167 -5.47 -12.76 -2.20
N SER A 168 -6.67 -13.32 -2.38
CA SER A 168 -7.32 -13.41 -3.69
C SER A 168 -7.58 -12.02 -4.30
N GLU A 169 -7.98 -11.05 -3.49
CA GLU A 169 -8.17 -9.65 -3.92
C GLU A 169 -6.83 -9.02 -4.35
N LEU A 170 -5.76 -9.23 -3.60
CA LEU A 170 -4.41 -8.74 -3.93
C LEU A 170 -3.85 -9.37 -5.21
N VAL A 171 -4.04 -10.68 -5.38
CA VAL A 171 -3.61 -11.45 -6.56
C VAL A 171 -4.37 -10.97 -7.79
N ARG A 172 -5.69 -10.84 -7.70
CA ARG A 172 -6.52 -10.34 -8.80
C ARG A 172 -6.12 -8.91 -9.19
N ALA A 173 -5.95 -8.03 -8.21
CA ALA A 173 -5.48 -6.68 -8.45
C ALA A 173 -4.10 -6.63 -9.14
N ASN A 174 -3.20 -7.57 -8.85
CA ASN A 174 -1.91 -7.68 -9.53
C ASN A 174 -2.02 -8.24 -10.96
N ILE A 175 -2.80 -9.31 -11.17
CA ILE A 175 -2.99 -9.93 -12.50
C ILE A 175 -3.68 -8.96 -13.47
N ASP A 176 -4.73 -8.27 -13.03
CA ASP A 176 -5.43 -7.27 -13.84
C ASP A 176 -4.48 -6.16 -14.31
N ARG A 177 -3.39 -5.91 -13.57
CA ARG A 177 -2.34 -4.93 -13.91
C ARG A 177 -1.27 -5.48 -14.85
N TRP A 178 -1.10 -6.80 -14.96
CA TRP A 178 -0.09 -7.45 -15.80
C TRP A 178 -0.59 -7.84 -17.18
N SER A 179 -1.88 -8.15 -17.32
CA SER A 179 -2.46 -8.70 -18.55
C SER A 179 -2.44 -7.75 -19.77
N ARG A 180 -1.72 -6.63 -19.72
CA ARG A 180 -1.65 -5.60 -20.77
C ARG A 180 -0.30 -4.89 -20.82
#